data_AF-A0A0P1IPC2-F1
#
_entry.id   AF-A0A0P1IPC2-F1
#
_cell.length_a   1.000
_cell.length_b   1.000
_cell.length_c   1.000
_cell.angle_alpha   90.00
_cell.angle_beta   90.00
_cell.angle_gamma   90.00
#
_symmetry.space_group_name_H-M   'P 1'
#
loop_
_entity.id
_entity.type
_entity.pdbx_description
1 polymer ?
#
loop_
_entity_poly.entity_id
_entity_poly.type
_entity_poly.pdbx_seq_one_letter_code
_entity_poly.pdbx_strand_id
1 'polypeptide(L)' 'MEFIIWAILVVLTIIPMLKLLPHFGINKNWAFACVFSPAVLVLIWMMAIRLQELEKR' A
#
# COMPACT_ATOMS: atom_id res chain seq x y z
N MET A 1 -19.87 -11.95 10.61
CA MET A 1 -18.51 -12.08 11.18
C MET A 1 -17.46 -11.95 10.08
N GLU A 2 -17.46 -12.81 9.06
CA GLU A 2 -16.48 -12.81 7.96
C GLU A 2 -16.31 -11.45 7.26
N PHE A 3 -17.40 -10.82 6.82
CA PHE A 3 -17.35 -9.50 6.17
C PHE A 3 -16.78 -8.39 7.06
N ILE A 4 -17.09 -8.43 8.36
CA ILE A 4 -16.58 -7.44 9.34
C ILE A 4 -15.07 -7.62 9.51
N ILE A 5 -14.61 -8.87 9.63
CA ILE A 5 -13.18 -9.19 9.75
C ILE A 5 -12.43 -8.77 8.48
N TRP A 6 -12.97 -9.07 7.29
CA TRP A 6 -12.39 -8.63 6.02
C TRP A 6 -12.28 -7.11 5.92
N ALA A 7 -13.35 -6.37 6.27
CA ALA A 7 -13.34 -4.91 6.24
C ALA A 7 -12.30 -4.32 7.19
N ILE A 8 -12.14 -4.90 8.39
CA ILE A 8 -11.10 -4.48 9.35
C ILE A 8 -9.71 -4.71 8.76
N LEU A 9 -9.43 -5.87 8.15
CA LEU A 9 -8.14 -6.16 7.53
C LEU A 9 -7.82 -5.21 6.37
N VAL A 10 -8.82 -4.88 5.55
CA VAL A 10 -8.67 -3.91 4.46
C VAL A 10 -8.33 -2.53 5.02
N VAL A 11 -9.05 -2.04 6.02
CA VAL A 11 -8.78 -0.73 6.64
C VAL A 11 -7.40 -0.70 7.29
N LEU A 12 -7.01 -1.75 8.01
CA LEU A 12 -5.68 -1.90 8.60
C LEU A 12 -4.57 -1.91 7.55
N THR A 13 -4.86 -2.29 6.30
CA THR A 13 -3.90 -2.25 5.18
C THR A 13 -3.86 -0.87 4.52
N ILE A 14 -5.00 -0.20 4.36
CA ILE A 14 -5.11 1.11 3.71
C ILE A 14 -4.43 2.20 4.55
N ILE A 15 -4.67 2.22 5.86
CA ILE A 15 -4.15 3.27 6.77
C ILE A 15 -2.62 3.45 6.66
N PRO A 16 -1.78 2.42 6.78
CA PRO A 16 -0.33 2.58 6.64
C PRO A 16 0.05 2.98 5.21
N MET A 17 -0.62 2.45 4.18
CA MET A 17 -0.36 2.79 2.77
C MET A 17 -0.58 4.27 2.46
N LEU A 18 -1.57 4.92 3.10
CA LEU A 18 -1.80 6.36 2.95
C LEU A 18 -0.59 7.20 3.37
N LYS A 19 0.26 6.69 4.29
CA LYS A 19 1.51 7.34 4.71
C LYS A 19 2.72 6.83 3.95
N LEU A 20 2.79 5.52 3.67
CA LEU A 20 3.93 4.90 2.99
C LEU A 20 4.04 5.38 1.54
N LEU A 21 2.94 5.36 0.77
CA LEU A 21 2.98 5.68 -0.66
C LEU A 21 3.54 7.09 -0.95
N PRO A 22 3.12 8.16 -0.24
CA PRO A 22 3.72 9.48 -0.42
C PRO A 22 5.21 9.55 -0.12
N HIS A 23 5.70 8.75 0.83
CA HIS A 23 7.13 8.70 1.15
C HIS A 23 7.97 8.23 -0.04
N PHE A 24 7.43 7.33 -0.87
CA PHE A 24 8.05 6.84 -2.11
C PHE A 24 7.66 7.66 -3.35
N GLY A 25 6.99 8.81 -3.20
CA GLY A 25 6.53 9.64 -4.31
C GLY A 25 5.33 9.07 -5.09
N ILE A 26 4.63 8.07 -4.54
CA ILE A 26 3.43 7.46 -5.13
C ILE A 26 2.19 8.20 -4.61
N ASN A 27 1.19 8.43 -5.47
CA ASN A 27 -0.05 9.12 -5.09
C ASN A 27 -0.81 8.32 -4.00
N LYS A 28 -1.12 8.98 -2.87
CA LYS A 28 -1.85 8.39 -1.73
C LYS A 28 -3.16 7.71 -2.10
N ASN A 29 -3.84 8.16 -3.16
CA ASN A 29 -5.13 7.61 -3.59
C ASN A 29 -5.01 6.15 -4.05
N TRP A 30 -3.80 5.69 -4.40
CA TRP A 30 -3.55 4.29 -4.71
C TRP A 30 -3.76 3.36 -3.51
N ALA A 31 -3.73 3.87 -2.27
CA ALA A 31 -4.01 3.06 -1.08
C ALA A 31 -5.41 2.42 -1.14
N PHE A 32 -6.40 3.07 -1.76
CA PHE A 32 -7.75 2.49 -1.91
C PHE A 32 -7.80 1.28 -2.84
N ALA A 33 -6.79 1.09 -3.70
CA ALA A 33 -6.69 -0.12 -4.51
C ALA A 33 -6.43 -1.36 -3.65
N CYS A 34 -5.91 -1.21 -2.42
CA CYS A 34 -5.65 -2.31 -1.48
C CYS A 34 -6.91 -3.09 -1.04
N VAL A 35 -8.11 -2.62 -1.39
CA VAL A 35 -9.34 -3.42 -1.29
C VAL A 35 -9.22 -4.70 -2.14
N PHE A 36 -8.45 -4.64 -3.24
CA PHE A 36 -8.10 -5.78 -4.07
C PHE A 36 -6.73 -6.33 -3.67
N SER A 37 -6.69 -7.57 -3.20
CA SER A 37 -5.45 -8.21 -2.71
C SER A 37 -4.26 -8.14 -3.68
N PRO A 38 -4.42 -8.30 -5.02
CA PRO A 38 -3.30 -8.17 -5.95
C PRO A 38 -2.70 -6.76 -6.00
N ALA A 39 -3.49 -5.72 -5.76
CA ALA A 39 -3.01 -4.34 -5.79
C ALA A 39 -2.00 -4.07 -4.67
N VAL A 40 -2.16 -4.72 -3.52
CA VAL A 40 -1.21 -4.64 -2.40
C VAL A 40 0.17 -5.12 -2.84
N LEU A 41 0.24 -6.26 -3.54
CA LEU A 41 1.49 -6.83 -4.04
C LEU A 41 2.19 -5.89 -5.03
N VAL A 42 1.43 -5.32 -5.97
CA VAL A 42 1.95 -4.37 -6.97
C VAL A 42 2.48 -3.11 -6.29
N LEU A 43 1.75 -2.56 -5.31
CA LEU A 43 2.18 -1.36 -4.59
C LEU A 43 3.45 -1.61 -3.76
N ILE A 44 3.54 -2.76 -3.09
CA ILE A 44 4.76 -3.16 -2.36
C ILE A 44 5.94 -3.32 -3.31
N TRP A 45 5.73 -3.95 -4.47
CA TRP A 45 6.78 -4.08 -5.50
C TRP A 45 7.28 -2.71 -5.94
N MET A 46 6.37 -1.78 -6.27
CA MET A 46 6.77 -0.44 -6.69
C MET A 46 7.56 0.27 -5.60
N MET A 47 7.15 0.16 -4.34
CA MET A 47 7.91 0.73 -3.22
C MET A 47 9.30 0.08 -3.07
N ALA A 48 9.42 -1.23 -3.28
CA ALA A 48 10.71 -1.93 -3.25
C ALA A 48 11.67 -1.42 -4.33
N ILE A 49 11.19 -1.19 -5.56
CA ILE A 49 12.02 -0.58 -6.63
C ILE A 49 12.47 0.82 -6.20
N ARG A 50 11.55 1.65 -5.67
CA ARG A 50 11.87 3.01 -5.23
C ARG A 50 12.84 3.04 -4.05
N LEU A 51 12.77 2.07 -3.16
CA LEU A 51 13.69 1.94 -2.04
C LEU A 51 15.13 1.74 -2.54
N GLN A 52 15.34 0.91 -3.57
CA GLN A 52 16.65 0.71 -4.18
C GLN A 52 17.21 2.00 -4.82
N GLU A 53 16.36 2.91 -5.29
CA GLU A 53 16.78 4.21 -5.82
C GLU A 53 17.21 5.17 -4.69
N LEU A 54 16.56 5.09 -3.52
CA LEU A 54 16.90 5.89 -2.34
C LEU A 54 18.20 5.43 -1.68
N GLU A 55 18.44 4.12 -1.60
CA GLU A 55 19.66 3.55 -1.03
C GLU A 55 20.91 3.80 -1.89
N LYS A 56 20.73 4.08 -3.19
CA LYS A 56 21.82 4.41 -4.12
C LYS A 56 22.22 5.90 -4.08
N ARG A 57 21.43 6.75 -3.42
CA ARG A 57 21.74 8.17 -3.19
C ARG A 57 22.50 8.36 -1.88
#